data_AF-X0WRG8-F1
#
_entry.id   AF-X0WRG8-F1
#
_cell.length_a   1.000
_cell.length_b   1.000
_cell.length_c   1.000
_cell.angle_alpha   90.00
_cell.angle_beta   90.00
_cell.angle_gamma   90.00
#
_symmetry.space_group_name_H-M   'P 1'
#
loop_
_entity.id
_entity.type
_entity.pdbx_description
1 polymer ?
#
loop_
_entity_poly.entity_id
_entity_poly.type
_entity_poly.pdbx_seq_one_letter_code
_entity_poly.pdbx_strand_id
1 'polypeptide(L)'
;WQKVGEEKRKNKDWLKSYLQLTKEQESPDIFHLWCGISSIAAILERSVFMDRGFWKLFPNLYVILVSASAVDRKTTAINIANDIVRSAALDINMIAQKITTEALIKALQDEFLEHNVGAGYVVAEELSVFLGKGSENGQLLQLLTKAWGCPDILDYHTRGRGKESADKACLNLLGGSTPEWLHDCLPGQAIAGGFAGRVIFVHPKDGERKRIAFPKMTSEMILLRDSLINDLSIARELKGEYTM
;
A
#
# COMPACT_ATOMS: atom_id res chain seq x y z
N TRP A 1 -15.59 -7.45 -21.44
CA TRP A 1 -14.54 -6.42 -21.41
C TRP A 1 -14.05 -6.16 -22.83
N GLN A 2 -14.56 -5.11 -23.49
CA GLN A 2 -14.14 -4.69 -24.83
C GLN A 2 -12.96 -3.71 -24.72
N LYS A 3 -11.97 -3.90 -25.58
CA LYS A 3 -10.64 -3.29 -25.57
C LYS A 3 -10.59 -1.88 -26.18
N VAL A 4 -9.74 -1.03 -25.62
CA VAL A 4 -9.04 0.04 -26.33
C VAL A 4 -7.54 -0.19 -26.07
N GLY A 5 -6.75 -0.42 -27.14
CA GLY A 5 -5.30 -0.69 -27.09
C GLY A 5 -4.93 -2.16 -26.77
N GLU A 6 -4.22 -2.83 -27.67
CA GLU A 6 -3.87 -4.27 -27.51
C GLU A 6 -2.64 -4.53 -26.63
N GLU A 7 -2.58 -3.96 -25.43
CA GLU A 7 -1.73 -4.55 -24.40
C GLU A 7 -2.54 -5.66 -23.72
N LYS A 8 -2.21 -6.92 -24.06
CA LYS A 8 -2.78 -8.08 -23.39
C LYS A 8 -1.98 -8.38 -22.13
N ARG A 9 -2.68 -8.76 -21.07
CA ARG A 9 -2.06 -9.32 -19.87
C ARG A 9 -1.17 -10.50 -20.24
N LYS A 10 0.08 -10.48 -19.78
CA LYS A 10 1.14 -11.45 -20.09
C LYS A 10 1.15 -12.62 -19.10
N ASN A 11 0.80 -12.38 -17.84
CA ASN A 11 0.80 -13.40 -16.79
C ASN A 11 -0.62 -13.90 -16.49
N LYS A 12 -0.84 -15.22 -16.45
CA LYS A 12 -2.13 -15.81 -16.04
C LYS A 12 -2.50 -15.46 -14.60
N ASP A 13 -1.51 -15.49 -13.71
CA ASP A 13 -1.64 -15.20 -12.29
C ASP A 13 -0.52 -14.25 -11.90
N TRP A 14 -0.88 -12.99 -11.61
CA TRP A 14 0.10 -11.94 -11.39
C TRP A 14 0.86 -12.17 -10.08
N LEU A 15 0.16 -12.58 -9.01
CA LEU A 15 0.76 -12.82 -7.70
C LEU A 15 1.73 -14.00 -7.75
N LYS A 16 1.38 -15.09 -8.45
CA LYS A 16 2.31 -16.22 -8.63
C LYS A 16 3.56 -15.82 -9.42
N SER A 17 3.40 -15.05 -10.49
CA SER A 17 4.53 -14.53 -11.27
C SER A 17 5.39 -13.58 -10.44
N TYR A 18 4.78 -12.73 -9.60
CA TYR A 18 5.49 -11.86 -8.67
C TYR A 18 6.31 -12.65 -7.64
N LEU A 19 5.71 -13.67 -7.01
CA LEU A 19 6.43 -14.54 -6.07
C LEU A 19 7.58 -15.31 -6.76
N GLN A 20 7.42 -15.67 -8.03
CA GLN A 20 8.48 -16.28 -8.82
C GLN A 20 9.64 -15.30 -9.06
N LEU A 21 9.34 -14.03 -9.40
CA LEU A 21 10.33 -12.98 -9.57
C LEU A 21 11.16 -12.79 -8.30
N THR A 22 10.51 -12.84 -7.14
CA THR A 22 11.17 -12.57 -5.87
C THR A 22 11.86 -13.79 -5.28
N LYS A 23 11.68 -14.99 -5.86
CA LYS A 23 12.09 -16.26 -5.25
C LYS A 23 13.59 -16.34 -4.88
N GLU A 24 14.45 -15.69 -5.66
CA GLU A 24 15.92 -15.70 -5.53
C GLU A 24 16.47 -14.58 -4.64
N GLN A 25 15.64 -14.04 -3.75
CA GLN A 25 16.02 -13.04 -2.76
C GLN A 25 15.88 -13.62 -1.33
N GLU A 26 16.31 -12.87 -0.31
CA GLU A 26 16.40 -13.39 1.05
C GLU A 26 15.11 -13.29 1.90
N SER A 27 14.38 -12.17 1.85
CA SER A 27 13.12 -11.95 2.60
C SER A 27 12.10 -13.10 2.43
N PRO A 28 11.34 -13.44 3.47
CA PRO A 28 10.30 -14.47 3.43
C PRO A 28 9.25 -14.26 2.34
N ASP A 29 8.76 -15.35 1.75
CA ASP A 29 7.75 -15.31 0.68
C ASP A 29 6.44 -14.66 1.15
N ILE A 30 6.09 -14.74 2.45
CA ILE A 30 4.89 -14.10 3.00
C ILE A 30 4.95 -12.57 2.95
N PHE A 31 6.15 -11.98 3.06
CA PHE A 31 6.31 -10.53 2.89
C PHE A 31 6.02 -10.14 1.44
N HIS A 32 6.55 -10.90 0.49
CA HIS A 32 6.29 -10.67 -0.92
C HIS A 32 4.84 -10.87 -1.30
N LEU A 33 4.18 -11.89 -0.75
CA LEU A 33 2.76 -12.10 -0.99
C LEU A 33 1.95 -10.84 -0.64
N TRP A 34 2.16 -10.29 0.56
CA TRP A 34 1.44 -9.10 1.01
C TRP A 34 1.89 -7.81 0.33
N CYS A 35 3.18 -7.67 0.00
CA CYS A 35 3.68 -6.58 -0.83
C CYS A 35 3.03 -6.58 -2.22
N GLY A 36 2.95 -7.74 -2.88
CA GLY A 36 2.32 -7.88 -4.19
C GLY A 36 0.82 -7.60 -4.15
N ILE A 37 0.11 -8.07 -3.12
CA ILE A 37 -1.30 -7.73 -2.89
C ILE A 37 -1.46 -6.21 -2.69
N SER A 38 -0.59 -5.59 -1.90
CA SER A 38 -0.57 -4.14 -1.71
C SER A 38 -0.29 -3.37 -3.01
N SER A 39 0.59 -3.87 -3.87
CA SER A 39 0.84 -3.28 -5.19
C SER A 39 -0.40 -3.26 -6.08
N ILE A 40 -1.16 -4.37 -6.10
CA ILE A 40 -2.42 -4.43 -6.85
C ILE A 40 -3.43 -3.43 -6.28
N ALA A 41 -3.57 -3.38 -4.95
CA ALA A 41 -4.48 -2.45 -4.28
C ALA A 41 -4.13 -0.98 -4.56
N ALA A 42 -2.83 -0.65 -4.51
CA ALA A 42 -2.32 0.69 -4.83
C ALA A 42 -2.61 1.11 -6.27
N ILE A 43 -2.57 0.18 -7.23
CA ILE A 43 -2.84 0.46 -8.65
C ILE A 43 -4.34 0.58 -8.96
N LEU A 44 -5.17 -0.24 -8.30
CA LEU A 44 -6.61 -0.24 -8.53
C LEU A 44 -7.31 0.94 -7.86
N GLU A 45 -6.75 1.46 -6.77
CA GLU A 45 -7.26 2.61 -6.02
C GLU A 45 -8.77 2.49 -5.76
N ARG A 46 -9.55 3.53 -6.09
CA ARG A 46 -11.02 3.54 -5.98
C ARG A 46 -11.72 3.21 -7.31
N SER A 47 -10.99 2.72 -8.31
CA SER A 47 -11.51 2.48 -9.66
C SER A 47 -12.34 1.20 -9.75
N VAL A 48 -11.99 0.19 -8.95
CA VAL A 48 -12.71 -1.09 -8.87
C VAL A 48 -13.33 -1.26 -7.49
N PHE A 49 -14.53 -1.84 -7.44
CA PHE A 49 -15.20 -2.13 -6.17
C PHE A 49 -16.02 -3.42 -6.22
N MET A 50 -16.28 -3.99 -5.05
CA MET A 50 -17.28 -5.05 -4.90
C MET A 50 -18.51 -4.45 -4.21
N ASP A 51 -19.69 -4.63 -4.79
CA ASP A 51 -20.93 -4.19 -4.17
C ASP A 51 -21.34 -5.17 -3.05
N ARG A 52 -21.52 -4.66 -1.83
CA ARG A 52 -22.02 -5.40 -0.67
C ARG A 52 -23.48 -5.05 -0.35
N GLY A 53 -24.18 -4.38 -1.27
CA GLY A 53 -25.56 -3.90 -1.16
C GLY A 53 -25.68 -2.60 -0.34
N PHE A 54 -25.14 -2.60 0.87
CA PHE A 54 -25.19 -1.42 1.76
C PHE A 54 -24.00 -0.48 1.59
N TRP A 55 -22.88 -0.99 1.08
CA TRP A 55 -21.64 -0.24 0.93
C TRP A 55 -20.76 -0.88 -0.16
N LYS A 56 -19.80 -0.11 -0.67
CA LYS A 56 -18.84 -0.57 -1.67
C LYS A 56 -17.52 -0.92 -0.99
N LEU A 57 -17.01 -2.11 -1.28
CA LEU A 57 -15.68 -2.54 -0.84
C LEU A 57 -14.67 -2.19 -1.93
N PHE A 58 -13.77 -1.27 -1.63
CA PHE A 58 -12.64 -0.90 -2.50
C PHE A 58 -11.38 -1.69 -2.10
N PRO A 59 -10.41 -1.88 -3.01
CA PRO A 59 -9.14 -2.52 -2.72
C PRO A 59 -8.23 -1.55 -1.95
N ASN A 60 -8.59 -1.28 -0.70
CA ASN A 60 -7.88 -0.39 0.20
C ASN A 60 -7.25 -1.17 1.35
N LEU A 61 -5.91 -1.17 1.43
CA LEU A 61 -5.16 -2.03 2.34
C LEU A 61 -4.11 -1.25 3.14
N TYR A 62 -4.05 -1.55 4.44
CA TYR A 62 -2.93 -1.20 5.30
C TYR A 62 -2.18 -2.49 5.64
N VAL A 63 -0.96 -2.62 5.12
CA VAL A 63 -0.07 -3.76 5.32
C VAL A 63 1.18 -3.30 6.04
N ILE A 64 1.52 -3.96 7.14
CA ILE A 64 2.73 -3.65 7.91
C ILE A 64 3.53 -4.94 8.10
N LEU A 65 4.73 -4.98 7.52
CA LEU A 65 5.68 -6.07 7.71
C LEU A 65 6.39 -5.90 9.05
N VAL A 66 6.35 -6.93 9.91
CA VAL A 66 6.87 -6.89 11.27
C VAL A 66 7.94 -7.97 11.44
N SER A 67 9.18 -7.56 11.70
CA SER A 67 10.24 -8.47 12.15
C SER A 67 11.42 -7.72 12.75
N ALA A 68 12.39 -8.42 13.32
CA ALA A 68 13.61 -7.79 13.82
C ALA A 68 14.35 -7.03 12.70
N SER A 69 15.02 -5.93 13.06
CA SER A 69 15.76 -5.12 12.09
C SER A 69 16.88 -5.93 11.43
N ALA A 70 17.09 -5.71 10.12
CA ALA A 70 18.08 -6.38 9.27
C ALA A 70 17.97 -7.93 9.16
N VAL A 71 17.06 -8.60 9.86
CA VAL A 71 16.90 -10.06 9.81
C VAL A 71 16.21 -10.48 8.51
N ASP A 72 14.92 -10.19 8.36
CA ASP A 72 14.11 -10.73 7.25
C ASP A 72 13.99 -9.80 6.04
N ARG A 73 14.90 -8.83 5.90
CA ARG A 73 14.99 -7.94 4.72
C ARG A 73 13.64 -7.33 4.29
N LYS A 74 12.86 -6.85 5.27
CA LYS A 74 11.54 -6.19 5.06
C LYS A 74 11.61 -5.07 4.02
N THR A 75 12.57 -4.16 4.21
CA THR A 75 12.82 -3.02 3.33
C THR A 75 13.06 -3.46 1.88
N THR A 76 13.82 -4.55 1.68
CA THR A 76 14.04 -5.10 0.34
C THR A 76 12.74 -5.57 -0.31
N ALA A 77 11.85 -6.24 0.43
CA ALA A 77 10.56 -6.67 -0.11
C ALA A 77 9.65 -5.48 -0.47
N ILE A 78 9.59 -4.47 0.40
CA ILE A 78 8.85 -3.23 0.16
C ILE A 78 9.37 -2.52 -1.09
N ASN A 79 10.70 -2.41 -1.22
CA ASN A 79 11.32 -1.66 -2.32
C ASN A 79 11.13 -2.32 -3.67
N ILE A 80 11.19 -3.66 -3.74
CA ILE A 80 10.89 -4.39 -4.99
C ILE A 80 9.44 -4.14 -5.44
N ALA A 81 8.48 -4.18 -4.51
CA ALA A 81 7.08 -3.91 -4.83
C ALA A 81 6.82 -2.46 -5.23
N ASN A 82 7.39 -1.51 -4.50
CA ASN A 82 7.30 -0.07 -4.80
C ASN A 82 7.91 0.29 -6.16
N ASP A 83 9.06 -0.31 -6.49
CA ASP A 83 9.73 -0.15 -7.79
C ASP A 83 8.84 -0.62 -8.96
N ILE A 84 8.18 -1.79 -8.81
CA ILE A 84 7.23 -2.29 -9.81
C ILE A 84 6.01 -1.36 -9.94
N VAL A 85 5.44 -0.90 -8.82
CA VAL A 85 4.28 0.02 -8.83
C VAL A 85 4.63 1.34 -9.51
N ARG A 86 5.75 1.97 -9.13
CA ARG A 86 6.21 3.22 -9.75
C ARG A 86 6.56 3.09 -11.21
N SER A 87 7.05 1.92 -11.64
CA SER A 87 7.31 1.64 -13.04
C SER A 87 6.01 1.42 -13.85
N ALA A 88 4.97 0.91 -13.21
CA ALA A 88 3.67 0.64 -13.85
C ALA A 88 2.76 1.87 -13.90
N ALA A 89 2.88 2.78 -12.94
CA ALA A 89 2.12 4.01 -12.83
C ALA A 89 3.06 5.16 -12.43
N LEU A 90 3.55 5.89 -13.43
CA LEU A 90 4.54 6.96 -13.23
C LEU A 90 3.98 8.18 -12.48
N ASP A 91 2.68 8.40 -12.60
CA ASP A 91 1.87 9.46 -12.03
C ASP A 91 1.10 9.02 -10.77
N ILE A 92 1.37 7.83 -10.21
CA ILE A 92 0.71 7.40 -8.97
C ILE A 92 1.03 8.37 -7.82
N ASN A 93 0.02 8.77 -7.06
CA ASN A 93 0.17 9.68 -5.92
C ASN A 93 0.89 9.02 -4.74
N MET A 94 2.22 9.17 -4.72
CA MET A 94 3.07 8.64 -3.66
C MET A 94 3.14 9.63 -2.50
N ILE A 95 2.62 9.21 -1.35
CA ILE A 95 2.64 10.04 -0.14
C ILE A 95 4.02 9.99 0.51
N ALA A 96 4.51 11.16 0.93
CA ALA A 96 5.80 11.30 1.59
C ALA A 96 5.87 10.52 2.92
N GLN A 97 7.04 9.94 3.21
CA GLN A 97 7.28 9.17 4.43
C GLN A 97 7.17 9.99 5.71
N LYS A 98 7.29 11.32 5.65
CA LYS A 98 7.03 12.22 6.79
C LYS A 98 6.09 13.30 6.32
N ILE A 99 4.88 13.32 6.87
CA ILE A 99 3.81 14.22 6.45
C ILE A 99 2.96 14.62 7.65
N THR A 100 2.40 15.83 7.62
CA THR A 100 1.40 16.24 8.61
C THR A 100 0.01 15.77 8.20
N THR A 101 -0.93 15.73 9.14
CA THR A 101 -2.33 15.34 8.87
C THR A 101 -2.96 16.24 7.80
N GLU A 102 -2.72 17.54 7.86
CA GLU A 102 -3.22 18.54 6.92
C GLU A 102 -2.60 18.36 5.52
N ALA A 103 -1.29 18.13 5.45
CA ALA A 103 -0.59 17.89 4.19
C ALA A 103 -1.06 16.59 3.53
N LEU A 104 -1.40 15.55 4.30
CA LEU A 104 -1.97 14.32 3.77
C LEU A 104 -3.34 14.56 3.13
N ILE A 105 -4.23 15.28 3.81
CA ILE A 105 -5.55 15.60 3.26
C ILE A 105 -5.43 16.43 2.00
N LYS A 106 -4.56 17.44 2.03
CA LYS A 106 -4.28 18.25 0.85
C LYS A 106 -3.77 17.40 -0.32
N ALA A 107 -2.84 16.49 -0.09
CA ALA A 107 -2.33 15.60 -1.14
C ALA A 107 -3.42 14.73 -1.76
N LEU A 108 -4.38 14.25 -0.97
CA LEU A 108 -5.53 13.50 -1.48
C LEU A 108 -6.53 14.40 -2.21
N GLN A 109 -6.74 15.63 -1.75
CA GLN A 109 -7.63 16.58 -2.42
C GLN A 109 -7.05 17.04 -3.76
N ASP A 110 -5.76 17.35 -3.81
CA ASP A 110 -5.08 17.74 -5.04
C ASP A 110 -5.17 16.61 -6.08
N GLU A 111 -4.97 15.35 -5.67
CA GLU A 111 -5.18 14.17 -6.52
C GLU A 111 -6.63 14.06 -7.04
N PHE A 112 -7.62 14.32 -6.19
CA PHE A 112 -9.02 14.34 -6.60
C PHE A 112 -9.30 15.42 -7.66
N LEU A 113 -8.69 16.60 -7.54
CA LEU A 113 -8.89 17.68 -8.50
C LEU A 113 -8.33 17.33 -9.89
N GLU A 114 -7.26 16.54 -9.96
CA GLU A 114 -6.62 16.12 -11.21
C GLU A 114 -7.26 14.85 -11.80
N HIS A 115 -7.55 13.86 -10.96
CA HIS A 115 -7.91 12.50 -11.38
C HIS A 115 -9.33 12.06 -10.96
N ASN A 116 -10.10 12.92 -10.28
CA ASN A 116 -11.47 12.67 -9.79
C ASN A 116 -11.57 11.51 -8.78
N VAL A 117 -10.44 11.16 -8.15
CA VAL A 117 -10.31 10.20 -7.05
C VAL A 117 -9.24 10.74 -6.10
N GLY A 118 -9.52 10.83 -4.80
CA GLY A 118 -8.50 11.22 -3.80
C GLY A 118 -7.67 10.02 -3.36
N ALA A 119 -6.89 9.45 -4.28
CA ALA A 119 -6.08 8.27 -4.02
C ALA A 119 -4.71 8.64 -3.43
N GLY A 120 -4.12 7.74 -2.67
CA GLY A 120 -2.75 7.87 -2.21
C GLY A 120 -2.13 6.53 -1.85
N TYR A 121 -0.83 6.40 -2.09
CA TYR A 121 -0.06 5.24 -1.68
C TYR A 121 1.11 5.65 -0.78
N VAL A 122 1.04 5.23 0.48
CA VAL A 122 2.10 5.45 1.47
C VAL A 122 3.02 4.24 1.44
N VAL A 123 4.30 4.46 1.16
CA VAL A 123 5.34 3.45 1.32
C VAL A 123 6.32 3.89 2.41
N ALA A 124 6.17 3.29 3.59
CA ALA A 124 6.95 3.62 4.78
C ALA A 124 7.86 2.45 5.16
N GLU A 125 9.09 2.44 4.63
CA GLU A 125 10.09 1.41 4.97
C GLU A 125 10.28 1.27 6.49
N GLU A 126 10.21 2.40 7.19
CA GLU A 126 10.20 2.50 8.65
C GLU A 126 8.94 3.26 9.11
N LEU A 127 7.95 2.52 9.61
CA LEU A 127 6.62 3.04 9.97
C LEU A 127 6.69 4.18 10.99
N SER A 128 7.69 4.16 11.89
CA SER A 128 7.87 5.17 12.94
C SER A 128 8.21 6.56 12.37
N VAL A 129 8.78 6.64 11.17
CA VAL A 129 9.04 7.91 10.49
C VAL A 129 7.74 8.54 9.98
N PHE A 130 6.81 7.69 9.53
CA PHE A 130 5.51 8.11 9.02
C PHE A 130 4.54 8.48 10.13
N LEU A 131 4.41 7.62 11.14
CA LEU A 131 3.51 7.90 12.25
C LEU A 131 4.08 8.92 13.22
N GLY A 132 5.40 9.05 13.33
CA GLY A 132 6.03 9.77 14.43
C GLY A 132 5.98 8.96 15.74
N LYS A 133 6.52 9.55 16.82
CA LYS A 133 6.64 8.91 18.14
C LYS A 133 5.71 9.58 19.16
N GLY A 134 5.13 8.79 20.06
CA GLY A 134 4.40 9.29 21.23
C GLY A 134 3.02 9.88 20.92
N SER A 135 2.54 10.78 21.79
CA SER A 135 1.16 11.31 21.75
C SER A 135 0.85 12.25 20.58
N GLU A 136 1.86 12.68 19.81
CA GLU A 136 1.70 13.58 18.68
C GLU A 136 1.10 12.88 17.44
N ASN A 137 1.13 11.55 17.39
CA ASN A 137 0.64 10.77 16.25
C ASN A 137 -0.88 10.51 16.26
N GLY A 138 -1.57 10.87 17.34
CA GLY A 138 -2.98 10.52 17.55
C GLY A 138 -3.92 11.07 16.46
N GLN A 139 -3.67 12.29 15.98
CA GLN A 139 -4.48 12.91 14.91
C GLN A 139 -4.33 12.16 13.58
N LEU A 140 -3.09 11.82 13.22
CA LEU A 140 -2.82 11.06 12.00
C LEU A 140 -3.43 9.66 12.09
N LEU A 141 -3.30 8.97 13.22
CA LEU A 141 -3.92 7.65 13.42
C LEU A 141 -5.45 7.69 13.32
N GLN A 142 -6.09 8.72 13.87
CA GLN A 142 -7.54 8.92 13.71
C GLN A 142 -7.93 9.17 12.25
N LEU A 143 -7.15 10.00 11.53
CA LEU A 143 -7.36 10.25 10.11
C LEU A 143 -7.20 8.96 9.30
N LEU A 144 -6.13 8.19 9.51
CA LEU A 144 -5.89 6.91 8.83
C LEU A 144 -7.02 5.91 9.10
N THR A 145 -7.54 5.86 10.33
CA THR A 145 -8.67 5.01 10.72
C THR A 145 -9.94 5.36 9.95
N LYS A 146 -10.18 6.65 9.74
CA LYS A 146 -11.32 7.16 8.95
C LYS A 146 -11.12 6.92 7.45
N ALA A 147 -9.93 7.22 6.93
CA ALA A 147 -9.57 7.04 5.52
C ALA A 147 -9.66 5.58 5.07
N TRP A 148 -9.40 4.62 5.98
CA TRP A 148 -9.48 3.20 5.68
C TRP A 148 -10.84 2.78 5.10
N GLY A 149 -11.93 3.38 5.60
CA GLY A 149 -13.30 3.11 5.14
C GLY A 149 -13.62 3.65 3.76
N CYS A 150 -12.66 4.29 3.08
CA CYS A 150 -12.85 4.90 1.78
C CYS A 150 -14.08 5.83 1.76
N PRO A 151 -14.16 6.86 2.62
CA PRO A 151 -15.31 7.76 2.61
C PRO A 151 -15.37 8.58 1.32
N ASP A 152 -16.57 8.95 0.88
CA ASP A 152 -16.73 9.88 -0.23
C ASP A 152 -16.25 11.29 0.13
N ILE A 153 -16.28 11.64 1.42
CA ILE A 153 -15.70 12.88 1.94
C ILE A 153 -14.90 12.53 3.20
N LEU A 154 -13.59 12.71 3.16
CA LEU A 154 -12.69 12.59 4.30
C LEU A 154 -12.47 13.99 4.91
N ASP A 155 -13.29 14.37 5.87
CA ASP A 155 -13.18 15.66 6.57
C ASP A 155 -12.28 15.61 7.82
N TYR A 156 -11.57 16.71 8.04
CA TYR A 156 -10.73 16.95 9.21
C TYR A 156 -10.89 18.41 9.66
N HIS A 157 -11.09 18.61 10.96
CA HIS A 157 -11.35 19.91 11.53
C HIS A 157 -10.17 20.34 12.39
N THR A 158 -9.51 21.45 12.01
CA THR A 158 -8.48 22.07 12.85
C THR A 158 -9.08 23.24 13.63
N ARG A 159 -8.64 23.45 14.87
CA ARG A 159 -9.16 24.53 15.74
C ARG A 159 -8.85 25.95 15.22
N GLY A 160 -7.96 26.12 14.23
CA GLY A 160 -7.45 27.42 13.80
C GLY A 160 -7.42 27.74 12.31
N ARG A 161 -7.59 26.76 11.39
CA ARG A 161 -7.46 26.99 9.94
C ARG A 161 -8.70 26.67 9.10
N GLY A 162 -9.81 26.23 9.72
CA GLY A 162 -11.04 25.86 9.02
C GLY A 162 -11.13 24.35 8.78
N LYS A 163 -12.13 23.95 7.99
CA LYS A 163 -12.41 22.55 7.61
C LYS A 163 -11.57 22.18 6.38
N GLU A 164 -10.74 21.17 6.51
CA GLU A 164 -10.05 20.54 5.38
C GLU A 164 -10.79 19.24 5.02
N SER A 165 -10.88 18.92 3.74
CA SER A 165 -11.50 17.67 3.28
C SER A 165 -10.86 17.15 2.00
N ALA A 166 -10.86 15.83 1.87
CA ALA A 166 -10.51 15.13 0.63
C ALA A 166 -11.72 14.36 0.09
N ASP A 167 -12.06 14.55 -1.19
CA ASP A 167 -13.15 13.83 -1.86
C ASP A 167 -12.69 12.44 -2.36
N LYS A 168 -13.59 11.45 -2.29
CA LYS A 168 -13.40 10.06 -2.73
C LYS A 168 -12.08 9.46 -2.27
N ALA A 169 -11.77 9.59 -0.98
CA ALA A 169 -10.49 9.18 -0.43
C ALA A 169 -10.26 7.67 -0.54
N CYS A 170 -9.07 7.26 -0.97
CA CYS A 170 -8.62 5.86 -0.98
C CYS A 170 -7.12 5.82 -0.67
N LEU A 171 -6.75 5.42 0.54
CA LEU A 171 -5.37 5.50 1.01
C LEU A 171 -4.82 4.09 1.26
N ASN A 172 -3.89 3.64 0.44
CA ASN A 172 -3.16 2.40 0.68
C ASN A 172 -1.88 2.69 1.48
N LEU A 173 -1.50 1.77 2.38
CA LEU A 173 -0.29 1.86 3.20
C LEU A 173 0.47 0.54 3.14
N LEU A 174 1.73 0.60 2.71
CA LEU A 174 2.70 -0.48 2.84
C LEU A 174 3.83 -0.01 3.76
N GLY A 175 3.95 -0.65 4.91
CA GLY A 175 4.90 -0.27 5.95
C GLY A 175 5.84 -1.39 6.39
N GLY A 176 6.99 -1.04 6.93
CA GLY A 176 7.88 -1.93 7.68
C GLY A 176 8.05 -1.46 9.12
N SER A 177 8.10 -2.37 10.08
CA SER A 177 8.40 -2.05 11.47
C SER A 177 9.09 -3.20 12.20
N THR A 178 9.65 -2.92 13.36
CA THR A 178 10.07 -3.96 14.32
C THR A 178 9.02 -4.09 15.42
N PRO A 179 8.94 -5.23 16.13
CA PRO A 179 8.02 -5.38 17.26
C PRO A 179 8.15 -4.25 18.29
N GLU A 180 9.37 -3.82 18.58
CA GLU A 180 9.66 -2.74 19.55
C GLU A 180 9.14 -1.39 19.03
N TRP A 181 9.47 -1.03 17.79
CA TRP A 181 9.01 0.23 17.21
C TRP A 181 7.49 0.26 17.00
N LEU A 182 6.89 -0.89 16.71
CA LEU A 182 5.46 -1.00 16.57
C LEU A 182 4.76 -0.70 17.90
N HIS A 183 5.28 -1.23 19.00
CA HIS A 183 4.79 -0.93 20.34
C HIS A 183 4.89 0.57 20.67
N ASP A 184 6.01 1.21 20.32
CA ASP A 184 6.21 2.64 20.57
C ASP A 184 5.31 3.56 19.73
N CYS A 185 4.99 3.15 18.51
CA CYS A 185 4.16 3.93 17.59
C CYS A 185 2.66 3.66 17.76
N LEU A 186 2.30 2.50 18.32
CA LEU A 186 0.91 2.10 18.61
C LEU A 186 0.69 1.98 20.12
N PRO A 187 0.63 3.11 20.85
CA PRO A 187 0.26 3.08 22.26
C PRO A 187 -1.14 2.45 22.42
N GLY A 188 -1.47 1.93 23.60
CA GLY A 188 -2.72 1.20 23.83
C GLY A 188 -4.00 1.93 23.37
N GLN A 189 -3.98 3.26 23.32
CA GLN A 189 -5.05 4.08 22.74
C GLN A 189 -5.26 3.88 21.22
N ALA A 190 -4.21 3.63 20.44
CA ALA A 190 -4.30 3.34 19.00
C ALA A 190 -4.92 1.97 18.73
N ILE A 191 -4.63 0.99 19.60
CA ILE A 191 -5.24 -0.34 19.57
C ILE A 191 -6.73 -0.22 19.89
N ALA A 192 -7.08 0.51 20.96
CA ALA A 192 -8.48 0.77 21.32
C ALA A 192 -9.22 1.66 20.29
N GLY A 193 -8.49 2.59 19.65
CA GLY A 193 -9.00 3.53 18.64
C GLY A 193 -9.29 2.91 17.27
N GLY A 194 -9.07 1.60 17.11
CA GLY A 194 -9.49 0.85 15.93
C GLY A 194 -8.53 0.88 14.74
N PHE A 195 -7.40 1.59 14.83
CA PHE A 195 -6.37 1.58 13.77
C PHE A 195 -5.80 0.17 13.59
N ALA A 196 -5.37 -0.48 14.67
CA ALA A 196 -4.77 -1.81 14.62
C ALA A 196 -5.69 -2.87 13.99
N GLY A 197 -7.01 -2.77 14.20
CA GLY A 197 -7.99 -3.69 13.61
C GLY A 197 -8.18 -3.55 12.10
N ARG A 198 -7.61 -2.50 11.48
CA ARG A 198 -7.66 -2.23 10.03
C ARG A 198 -6.35 -2.58 9.32
N VAL A 199 -5.32 -2.96 10.09
CA VAL A 199 -3.98 -3.24 9.59
C VAL A 199 -3.74 -4.74 9.54
N ILE A 200 -3.20 -5.19 8.42
CA ILE A 200 -2.67 -6.54 8.25
C ILE A 200 -1.22 -6.54 8.72
N PHE A 201 -0.99 -7.05 9.93
CA PHE A 201 0.35 -7.26 10.46
C PHE A 201 0.91 -8.58 9.93
N VAL A 202 2.01 -8.49 9.18
CA VAL A 202 2.64 -9.65 8.55
C VAL A 202 3.91 -9.99 9.30
N HIS A 203 3.92 -11.13 9.97
CA HIS A 203 5.09 -11.67 10.65
C HIS A 203 5.49 -13.00 10.01
N PRO A 204 6.76 -13.19 9.61
CA PRO A 204 7.20 -14.45 9.04
C PRO A 204 7.40 -15.49 10.13
N LYS A 205 7.36 -16.77 9.78
CA LYS A 205 7.79 -17.80 10.75
C LYS A 205 9.30 -17.81 10.86
N ASP A 206 9.80 -18.20 12.03
CA ASP A 206 11.22 -18.35 12.27
C ASP A 206 11.86 -19.27 11.21
N GLY A 207 12.92 -18.78 10.58
CA GLY A 207 13.70 -19.54 9.59
C GLY A 207 13.14 -19.55 8.17
N GLU A 208 12.05 -18.84 7.86
CA GLU A 208 11.53 -18.73 6.47
C GLU A 208 12.44 -17.92 5.53
N ARG A 209 13.40 -17.18 6.08
CA ARG A 209 14.38 -16.42 5.28
C ARG A 209 15.33 -17.35 4.53
N LYS A 210 15.49 -17.12 3.23
CA LYS A 210 16.53 -17.76 2.40
C LYS A 210 17.88 -17.09 2.63
N ARG A 211 18.95 -17.88 2.71
CA ARG A 211 20.33 -17.37 2.87
C ARG A 211 20.99 -17.23 1.51
N ILE A 212 20.81 -16.08 0.87
CA ILE A 212 21.34 -15.78 -0.47
C ILE A 212 22.27 -14.58 -0.35
N ALA A 213 23.58 -14.84 -0.24
CA ALA A 213 24.56 -13.79 0.04
C ALA A 213 24.63 -12.69 -1.03
N PHE A 214 24.41 -13.06 -2.31
CA PHE A 214 24.49 -12.15 -3.45
C PHE A 214 23.34 -12.44 -4.41
N PRO A 215 22.13 -11.91 -4.15
CA PRO A 215 21.02 -12.07 -5.08
C PRO A 215 21.36 -11.39 -6.42
N LYS A 216 21.04 -12.05 -7.53
CA LYS A 216 21.26 -11.55 -8.88
C LYS A 216 20.01 -11.75 -9.71
N MET A 217 19.60 -10.74 -10.47
CA MET A 217 18.57 -10.90 -11.47
C MET A 217 19.14 -11.58 -12.70
N THR A 218 18.51 -12.67 -13.14
CA THR A 218 18.78 -13.26 -14.45
C THR A 218 18.02 -12.52 -15.55
N SER A 219 18.40 -12.74 -16.81
CA SER A 219 17.69 -12.17 -17.95
C SER A 219 16.20 -12.54 -17.95
N GLU A 220 15.86 -13.76 -17.55
CA GLU A 220 14.47 -14.22 -17.42
C GLU A 220 13.71 -13.46 -16.32
N MET A 221 14.36 -13.15 -15.21
CA MET A 221 13.75 -12.36 -14.13
C MET A 221 13.50 -10.91 -14.55
N ILE A 222 14.39 -10.32 -15.35
CA ILE A 222 14.20 -8.98 -15.89
C ILE A 222 12.97 -8.96 -16.81
N LEU A 223 12.87 -9.91 -17.74
CA LEU A 223 11.70 -10.05 -18.62
C LEU A 223 10.41 -10.29 -17.83
N LEU A 224 10.48 -11.07 -16.74
CA LEU A 224 9.35 -11.30 -15.85
C LEU A 224 8.92 -10.01 -15.14
N ARG A 225 9.88 -9.22 -14.63
CA ARG A 225 9.61 -7.89 -14.03
C ARG A 225 8.90 -6.98 -15.02
N ASP A 226 9.38 -6.88 -16.26
CA ASP A 226 8.75 -6.05 -17.29
C ASP A 226 7.34 -6.52 -17.63
N SER A 227 7.12 -7.84 -17.63
CA SER A 227 5.77 -8.40 -17.83
C SER A 227 4.81 -8.09 -16.68
N LEU A 228 5.30 -8.04 -15.44
CA LEU A 228 4.51 -7.69 -14.24
C LEU A 228 4.14 -6.21 -14.24
N ILE A 229 5.05 -5.34 -14.66
CA ILE A 229 4.83 -3.89 -14.82
C ILE A 229 3.74 -3.64 -15.85
N ASN A 230 3.86 -4.26 -17.03
CA ASN A 230 2.84 -4.21 -18.09
C ASN A 230 1.46 -4.69 -17.60
N ASP A 231 1.42 -5.75 -16.80
CA ASP A 231 0.15 -6.26 -16.30
C ASP A 231 -0.50 -5.32 -15.27
N LEU A 232 0.30 -4.64 -14.44
CA LEU A 232 -0.21 -3.62 -13.54
C LEU A 232 -0.66 -2.36 -14.28
N SER A 233 0.05 -1.91 -15.34
CA SER A 233 -0.41 -0.76 -16.14
C SER A 233 -1.78 -1.05 -16.76
N ILE A 234 -1.99 -2.26 -17.28
CA ILE A 234 -3.31 -2.71 -17.76
C ILE A 234 -4.33 -2.76 -16.62
N ALA A 235 -3.95 -3.25 -15.43
CA ALA A 235 -4.85 -3.34 -14.28
C ALA A 235 -5.37 -1.96 -13.83
N ARG A 236 -4.56 -0.90 -13.98
CA ARG A 236 -4.95 0.48 -13.66
C ARG A 236 -6.13 0.99 -14.49
N GLU A 237 -6.27 0.50 -15.72
CA GLU A 237 -7.36 0.87 -16.62
C GLU A 237 -8.70 0.19 -16.25
N LEU A 238 -8.68 -0.76 -15.31
CA LEU A 238 -9.89 -1.44 -14.86
C LEU A 238 -10.76 -0.50 -14.04
N LYS A 239 -12.05 -0.45 -14.38
CA LYS A 239 -13.05 0.39 -13.71
C LYS A 239 -14.35 -0.37 -13.51
N GLY A 240 -15.02 -0.10 -12.41
CA GLY A 240 -16.37 -0.57 -12.13
C GLY A 240 -16.46 -1.72 -11.14
N GLU A 241 -17.61 -2.38 -11.13
CA GLU A 241 -17.91 -3.46 -10.20
C GLU A 241 -17.17 -4.75 -10.59
N TYR A 242 -16.53 -5.37 -9.60
CA TYR A 242 -15.99 -6.72 -9.71
C TYR A 242 -17.08 -7.73 -9.35
N THR A 243 -17.53 -8.49 -10.36
CA THR A 243 -18.44 -9.61 -10.21
C THR A 243 -17.66 -10.93 -10.26
N MET A 244 -17.91 -11.83 -9.30
CA MET A 244 -17.34 -13.18 -9.27
C MET A 244 -17.94 -14.09 -10.34
#